data_AF-A0A5J5L1V0-F1
#
_entry.id   AF-A0A5J5L1V0-F1
#
_cell.length_a   1.000
_cell.length_b   1.000
_cell.length_c   1.000
_cell.angle_alpha   90.00
_cell.angle_beta   90.00
_cell.angle_gamma   90.00
#
_symmetry.space_group_name_H-M   'P 1'
#
loop_
_entity.id
_entity.type
_entity.pdbx_description
1 polymer ?
#
loop_
_entity_poly.entity_id
_entity_poly.type
_entity_poly.pdbx_seq_one_letter_code
_entity_poly.pdbx_strand_id
1 'polypeptide(L)'
;MSGGTHDHQQPSAAPRAVRAGGAGSHPRRTSESELRRPVVQSGWSPLGMSVHVREGVRGFLDEIMLGNTPYYPVPGDFEVDPCLSGAEMLERFEHVTASALEGVVHLPLDATPTNWPTDIFGAWRLETLEEVFCHLLGETSCHLGHLDIARELIDGATWDLESGTLNRQRGLPQGQD
;
A
#
# COMPACT_ATOMS: atom_id res chain seq x y z
N MET A 1 15.14 1.80 -54.52
CA MET A 1 14.60 2.80 -53.59
C MET A 1 14.45 2.10 -52.24
N SER A 2 15.31 2.48 -51.29
CA SER A 2 15.35 1.92 -49.94
C SER A 2 14.23 2.51 -49.09
N GLY A 3 13.65 1.70 -48.21
CA GLY A 3 12.70 2.13 -47.19
C GLY A 3 12.53 1.02 -46.16
N GLY A 4 13.47 0.93 -45.22
CA GLY A 4 13.40 0.02 -44.08
C GLY A 4 12.39 0.51 -43.05
N THR A 5 11.50 -0.37 -42.61
CA THR A 5 10.61 -0.15 -41.47
C THR A 5 11.43 -0.28 -40.18
N HIS A 6 11.63 0.84 -39.48
CA HIS A 6 12.20 0.83 -38.14
C HIS A 6 11.14 0.36 -37.14
N ASP A 7 11.36 -0.83 -36.61
CA ASP A 7 10.65 -1.39 -35.48
C ASP A 7 11.13 -0.68 -34.20
N HIS A 8 10.28 0.19 -33.64
CA HIS A 8 10.57 0.89 -32.38
C HIS A 8 10.03 0.06 -31.21
N GLN A 9 10.75 -0.99 -30.87
CA GLN A 9 10.62 -1.67 -29.58
C GLN A 9 11.07 -0.68 -28.48
N GLN A 10 10.12 -0.10 -27.73
CA GLN A 10 10.47 0.61 -26.51
C GLN A 10 10.93 -0.40 -25.46
N PRO A 11 12.10 -0.19 -24.81
CA PRO A 11 12.51 -1.06 -23.71
C PRO A 11 11.61 -0.81 -22.50
N SER A 12 10.95 -1.87 -22.04
CA SER A 12 10.29 -1.93 -20.73
C SER A 12 11.31 -1.59 -19.64
N ALA A 13 11.12 -0.45 -18.97
CA ALA A 13 11.94 -0.04 -17.86
C ALA A 13 11.54 -0.87 -16.62
N ALA A 14 12.22 -1.99 -16.41
CA ALA A 14 12.19 -2.66 -15.12
C ALA A 14 12.61 -1.67 -14.01
N PRO A 15 11.95 -1.67 -12.84
CA PRO A 15 12.31 -0.78 -11.76
C PRO A 15 13.78 -1.01 -11.36
N ARG A 16 14.57 0.08 -11.37
CA ARG A 16 15.96 0.06 -10.93
C ARG A 16 16.00 -0.35 -9.45
N ALA A 17 16.61 -1.50 -9.18
CA ALA A 17 16.99 -1.88 -7.82
C ALA A 17 17.81 -0.74 -7.20
N VAL A 18 17.34 -0.23 -6.05
CA VAL A 18 18.08 0.73 -5.23
C VAL A 18 19.43 0.09 -4.87
N ARG A 19 20.52 0.67 -5.37
CA ARG A 19 21.87 0.28 -4.95
C ARG A 19 22.06 0.71 -3.51
N ALA A 20 22.31 -0.26 -2.63
CA ALA A 20 22.76 -0.01 -1.26
C ALA A 20 24.08 0.77 -1.29
N GLY A 21 24.04 2.03 -0.87
CA GLY A 21 25.21 2.87 -0.67
C GLY A 21 25.68 2.81 0.79
N GLY A 22 26.99 2.66 0.97
CA GLY A 22 27.71 2.98 2.21
C GLY A 22 27.58 1.98 3.36
N ALA A 23 28.66 1.82 4.13
CA ALA A 23 28.71 1.02 5.36
C ALA A 23 27.90 1.69 6.50
N GLY A 24 26.59 1.81 6.32
CA GLY A 24 25.62 1.95 7.41
C GLY A 24 25.18 0.55 7.83
N SER A 25 24.86 0.37 9.11
CA SER A 25 24.26 -0.87 9.62
C SER A 25 23.13 -1.31 8.69
N HIS A 26 23.20 -2.52 8.13
CA HIS A 26 22.12 -3.03 7.29
C HIS A 26 20.82 -2.98 8.10
N PRO A 27 19.73 -2.46 7.53
CA PRO A 27 18.48 -2.36 8.25
C PRO A 27 18.07 -3.76 8.70
N ARG A 28 17.81 -3.92 10.01
CA ARG A 28 17.38 -5.18 10.58
C ARG A 28 16.05 -5.56 9.90
N ARG A 29 15.96 -6.80 9.42
CA ARG A 29 14.67 -7.34 8.98
C ARG A 29 13.76 -7.52 10.18
N THR A 30 12.53 -7.04 10.07
CA THR A 30 11.44 -7.30 11.02
C THR A 30 11.11 -8.79 11.02
N SER A 31 10.94 -9.40 12.20
CA SER A 31 10.59 -10.82 12.31
C SER A 31 9.10 -11.05 12.05
N GLU A 32 8.72 -12.30 11.74
CA GLU A 32 7.31 -12.70 11.62
C GLU A 32 6.48 -12.37 12.87
N SER A 33 7.05 -12.57 14.05
CA SER A 33 6.36 -12.27 15.31
C SER A 33 6.14 -10.77 15.50
N GLU A 34 7.09 -9.94 15.08
CA GLU A 34 6.96 -8.48 15.13
C GLU A 34 5.95 -7.96 14.11
N LEU A 35 5.90 -8.54 12.92
CA LEU A 35 4.96 -8.19 11.87
C LEU A 35 3.48 -8.51 12.23
N ARG A 36 3.25 -9.48 13.12
CA ARG A 36 1.91 -9.92 13.57
C ARG A 36 1.49 -9.32 14.90
N ARG A 37 2.40 -8.70 15.62
CA ARG A 37 2.14 -8.17 16.95
C ARG A 37 1.60 -6.75 16.86
N PRO A 38 0.45 -6.45 17.49
CA PRO A 38 0.02 -5.07 17.67
C PRO A 38 1.01 -4.29 18.53
N VAL A 39 1.34 -3.08 18.10
CA VAL A 39 2.29 -2.19 18.80
C VAL A 39 1.65 -0.88 19.26
N VAL A 40 0.36 -0.70 18.99
CA VAL A 40 -0.45 0.47 19.35
C VAL A 40 -1.80 0.04 19.94
N GLN A 41 -2.46 0.92 20.68
CA GLN A 41 -3.70 0.62 21.40
C GLN A 41 -4.90 0.29 20.49
N SER A 42 -4.88 0.75 19.25
CA SER A 42 -5.89 0.41 18.24
C SER A 42 -5.87 -1.08 17.85
N GLY A 43 -4.86 -1.85 18.26
CA GLY A 43 -4.89 -3.31 18.19
C GLY A 43 -4.53 -3.92 16.83
N TRP A 44 -4.30 -3.12 15.79
CA TRP A 44 -3.79 -3.61 14.51
C TRP A 44 -2.30 -3.95 14.57
N SER A 45 -1.88 -4.94 13.76
CA SER A 45 -0.48 -5.31 13.55
C SER A 45 0.04 -4.77 12.21
N PRO A 46 1.37 -4.69 11.98
CA PRO A 46 1.91 -4.29 10.67
C PRO A 46 1.31 -5.07 9.49
N LEU A 47 1.18 -6.40 9.58
CA LEU A 47 0.53 -7.18 8.53
C LEU A 47 -0.97 -6.93 8.43
N GLY A 48 -1.65 -6.73 9.57
CA GLY A 48 -3.07 -6.37 9.56
C GLY A 48 -3.30 -5.04 8.83
N MET A 49 -2.45 -4.04 9.06
CA MET A 49 -2.54 -2.75 8.37
C MET A 49 -2.27 -2.90 6.87
N SER A 50 -1.34 -3.75 6.46
CA SER A 50 -1.14 -4.07 5.03
C SER A 50 -2.35 -4.75 4.41
N VAL A 51 -3.06 -5.61 5.15
CA VAL A 51 -4.34 -6.20 4.69
C VAL A 51 -5.39 -5.13 4.49
N HIS A 52 -5.56 -4.22 5.46
CA HIS A 52 -6.51 -3.10 5.38
C HIS A 52 -6.31 -2.29 4.10
N VAL A 53 -5.08 -1.84 3.85
CA VAL A 53 -4.76 -1.04 2.66
C VAL A 53 -5.04 -1.80 1.36
N ARG A 54 -4.71 -3.10 1.30
CA ARG A 54 -4.99 -3.94 0.12
C ARG A 54 -6.48 -4.05 -0.16
N GLU A 55 -7.28 -4.33 0.86
CA GLU A 55 -8.73 -4.47 0.69
C GLU A 55 -9.39 -3.13 0.36
N GLY A 56 -8.86 -2.01 0.87
CA GLY A 56 -9.26 -0.67 0.42
C GLY A 56 -9.06 -0.48 -1.09
N VAL A 57 -7.86 -0.79 -1.60
CA VAL A 57 -7.57 -0.69 -3.05
C VAL A 57 -8.49 -1.60 -3.87
N ARG A 58 -8.61 -2.87 -3.49
CA ARG A 58 -9.47 -3.84 -4.17
C ARG A 58 -10.93 -3.40 -4.15
N GLY A 59 -11.45 -3.02 -2.98
CA GLY A 59 -12.85 -2.61 -2.80
C GLY A 59 -13.22 -1.40 -3.68
N PHE A 60 -12.38 -0.37 -3.70
CA PHE A 60 -12.66 0.82 -4.50
C PHE A 60 -12.50 0.59 -6.01
N LEU A 61 -11.47 -0.14 -6.45
CA LEU A 61 -11.19 -0.30 -7.88
C LEU A 61 -11.95 -1.46 -8.54
N ASP A 62 -12.08 -2.60 -7.87
CA ASP A 62 -12.72 -3.80 -8.46
C ASP A 62 -14.22 -3.85 -8.13
N GLU A 63 -14.58 -3.63 -6.87
CA GLU A 63 -15.96 -3.82 -6.41
C GLU A 63 -16.83 -2.58 -6.67
N ILE A 64 -16.31 -1.38 -6.40
CA ILE A 64 -17.05 -0.11 -6.53
C ILE A 64 -16.96 0.44 -7.95
N MET A 65 -15.75 0.59 -8.50
CA MET A 65 -15.57 1.15 -9.85
C MET A 65 -16.10 0.21 -10.93
N LEU A 66 -15.71 -1.07 -10.91
CA LEU A 66 -16.08 -2.03 -11.95
C LEU A 66 -17.36 -2.81 -11.64
N GLY A 67 -17.74 -2.96 -10.36
CA GLY A 67 -18.91 -3.75 -9.98
C GLY A 67 -18.73 -5.26 -10.18
N ASN A 68 -17.49 -5.75 -10.23
CA ASN A 68 -17.19 -7.15 -10.53
C ASN A 68 -17.68 -8.11 -9.44
N THR A 69 -17.61 -7.68 -8.18
CA THR A 69 -18.25 -8.35 -7.03
C THR A 69 -18.96 -7.32 -6.15
N PRO A 70 -19.95 -7.74 -5.34
CA PRO A 70 -20.58 -6.83 -4.39
C PRO A 70 -19.55 -6.35 -3.38
N TYR A 71 -19.56 -5.05 -3.09
CA TYR A 71 -18.74 -4.48 -2.02
C TYR A 71 -19.31 -4.86 -0.65
N TYR A 72 -18.44 -5.32 0.23
CA TYR A 72 -18.74 -5.48 1.65
C TYR A 72 -17.65 -4.78 2.46
N PRO A 73 -18.01 -4.02 3.51
CA PRO A 73 -17.01 -3.55 4.45
C PRO A 73 -16.48 -4.81 5.16
N VAL A 74 -15.23 -5.18 4.88
CA VAL A 74 -14.75 -6.53 5.20
C VAL A 74 -14.72 -6.67 6.73
N PRO A 75 -15.53 -7.58 7.31
CA PRO A 75 -15.35 -7.93 8.71
C PRO A 75 -13.94 -8.52 8.83
N GLY A 76 -13.07 -7.86 9.58
CA GLY A 76 -11.68 -8.26 9.66
C GLY A 76 -10.75 -7.58 8.66
N ASP A 77 -10.93 -6.29 8.37
CA ASP A 77 -9.97 -5.44 7.62
C ASP A 77 -8.51 -5.53 8.14
N PHE A 78 -8.28 -6.08 9.33
CA PHE A 78 -6.97 -6.33 9.91
C PHE A 78 -6.63 -7.82 10.11
N GLU A 79 -7.45 -8.74 9.61
CA GLU A 79 -7.26 -10.18 9.78
C GLU A 79 -6.07 -10.67 8.97
N VAL A 80 -5.14 -11.29 9.69
CA VAL A 80 -3.90 -11.82 9.12
C VAL A 80 -4.05 -13.33 9.00
N ASP A 81 -3.88 -13.85 7.78
CA ASP A 81 -3.87 -15.31 7.55
C ASP A 81 -2.72 -15.94 8.37
N PRO A 82 -3.01 -16.84 9.34
CA PRO A 82 -1.98 -17.44 10.18
C PRO A 82 -1.11 -18.45 9.42
N CYS A 83 -1.54 -18.90 8.23
CA CYS A 83 -0.85 -19.88 7.41
C CYS A 83 0.15 -19.26 6.42
N LEU A 84 0.03 -17.96 6.12
CA LEU A 84 0.91 -17.26 5.20
C LEU A 84 2.00 -16.52 5.95
N SER A 85 3.25 -16.59 5.48
CA SER A 85 4.35 -15.73 5.93
C SER A 85 4.12 -14.26 5.55
N GLY A 86 4.85 -13.33 6.18
CA GLY A 86 4.78 -11.92 5.83
C GLY A 86 5.21 -11.65 4.38
N ALA A 87 6.13 -12.44 3.83
CA ALA A 87 6.53 -12.35 2.43
C ALA A 87 5.40 -12.77 1.47
N GLU A 88 4.75 -13.91 1.73
CA GLU A 88 3.61 -14.37 0.91
C GLU A 88 2.43 -13.40 0.98
N MET A 89 2.22 -12.75 2.13
CA MET A 89 1.20 -11.71 2.28
C MET A 89 1.54 -10.45 1.47
N LEU A 90 2.81 -10.05 1.40
CA LEU A 90 3.25 -8.94 0.57
C LEU A 90 3.12 -9.27 -0.92
N GLU A 91 3.49 -10.47 -1.35
CA GLU A 91 3.27 -10.92 -2.72
C GLU A 91 1.78 -10.90 -3.09
N ARG A 92 0.91 -11.34 -2.17
CA ARG A 92 -0.55 -11.24 -2.35
C ARG A 92 -1.02 -9.78 -2.40
N PHE A 93 -0.47 -8.89 -1.57
CA PHE A 93 -0.75 -7.46 -1.63
C PHE A 93 -0.45 -6.90 -3.03
N GLU A 94 0.76 -7.16 -3.53
CA GLU A 94 1.20 -6.68 -4.84
C GLU A 94 0.33 -7.22 -5.96
N HIS A 95 0.03 -8.52 -5.93
CA HIS A 95 -0.81 -9.17 -6.94
C HIS A 95 -2.23 -8.60 -6.98
N VAL A 96 -2.90 -8.49 -5.83
CA VAL A 96 -4.27 -7.96 -5.75
C VAL A 96 -4.32 -6.50 -6.20
N THR A 97 -3.36 -5.69 -5.75
CA THR A 97 -3.25 -4.28 -6.14
C THR A 97 -3.05 -4.15 -7.64
N ALA A 98 -2.14 -4.95 -8.23
CA ALA A 98 -1.88 -4.92 -9.67
C ALA A 98 -3.11 -5.31 -10.48
N SER A 99 -3.80 -6.41 -10.12
CA SER A 99 -5.02 -6.83 -10.81
C SER A 99 -6.14 -5.80 -10.74
N ALA A 100 -6.32 -5.15 -9.58
CA ALA A 100 -7.32 -4.09 -9.41
C ALA A 100 -7.01 -2.87 -10.29
N LEU A 101 -5.73 -2.47 -10.36
CA LEU A 101 -5.27 -1.37 -11.23
C LEU A 101 -5.42 -1.71 -12.72
N GLU A 102 -5.06 -2.93 -13.13
CA GLU A 102 -5.23 -3.41 -14.52
C GLU A 102 -6.70 -3.32 -14.97
N GLY A 103 -7.65 -3.60 -14.07
CA GLY A 103 -9.07 -3.50 -14.37
C GLY A 103 -9.54 -2.08 -14.70
N VAL A 104 -8.93 -1.05 -14.12
CA VAL A 104 -9.36 0.35 -14.26
C VAL A 104 -8.46 1.21 -15.15
N VAL A 105 -7.25 0.75 -15.50
CA VAL A 105 -6.24 1.57 -16.21
C VAL A 105 -6.69 2.07 -17.58
N HIS A 106 -7.70 1.43 -18.18
CA HIS A 106 -8.25 1.80 -19.49
C HIS A 106 -9.43 2.78 -19.40
N LEU A 107 -9.94 3.05 -18.20
CA LEU A 107 -11.06 3.96 -17.99
C LEU A 107 -10.60 5.42 -18.04
N PRO A 108 -11.45 6.34 -18.53
CA PRO A 108 -11.17 7.76 -18.39
C PRO A 108 -11.30 8.20 -16.92
N LEU A 109 -10.58 9.25 -16.54
CA LEU A 109 -10.55 9.74 -15.15
C LEU A 109 -11.91 10.23 -14.64
N ASP A 110 -12.81 10.65 -15.54
CA ASP A 110 -14.18 11.07 -15.22
C ASP A 110 -15.18 9.89 -15.20
N ALA A 111 -14.71 8.64 -15.35
CA ALA A 111 -15.57 7.46 -15.22
C ALA A 111 -16.21 7.38 -13.84
N THR A 112 -17.51 7.17 -13.79
CA THR A 112 -18.28 7.07 -12.53
C THR A 112 -18.27 5.64 -11.98
N PRO A 113 -18.23 5.46 -10.64
CA PRO A 113 -18.41 4.15 -10.03
C PRO A 113 -19.68 3.44 -10.47
N THR A 114 -19.54 2.19 -10.91
CA THR A 114 -20.66 1.36 -11.39
C THR A 114 -21.53 0.85 -10.25
N ASN A 115 -20.96 0.61 -9.07
CA ASN A 115 -21.65 -0.04 -7.95
C ASN A 115 -21.32 0.63 -6.61
N TRP A 116 -21.79 1.86 -6.42
CA TRP A 116 -21.58 2.58 -5.15
C TRP A 116 -22.52 2.07 -4.04
N PRO A 117 -21.98 1.58 -2.90
CA PRO A 117 -22.77 1.00 -1.83
C PRO A 117 -23.35 2.10 -0.93
N THR A 118 -24.51 2.60 -1.34
CA THR A 118 -25.19 3.74 -0.70
C THR A 118 -25.70 3.41 0.70
N ASP A 119 -26.00 2.14 0.97
CA ASP A 119 -26.38 1.63 2.29
C ASP A 119 -25.23 1.65 3.30
N ILE A 120 -23.98 1.63 2.82
CA ILE A 120 -22.77 1.67 3.65
C ILE A 120 -22.27 3.11 3.81
N PHE A 121 -22.13 3.85 2.70
CA PHE A 121 -21.54 5.19 2.71
C PHE A 121 -22.55 6.33 2.91
N GLY A 122 -23.85 6.03 2.84
CA GLY A 122 -24.91 7.03 2.97
C GLY A 122 -24.80 8.09 1.87
N ALA A 123 -24.86 9.37 2.25
CA ALA A 123 -24.81 10.50 1.32
C ALA A 123 -23.39 10.87 0.86
N TRP A 124 -22.34 10.31 1.48
CA TRP A 124 -20.97 10.52 1.03
C TRP A 124 -20.71 9.69 -0.23
N ARG A 125 -20.07 10.32 -1.23
CA ARG A 125 -19.81 9.72 -2.52
C ARG A 125 -18.56 10.27 -3.18
N LEU A 126 -17.88 9.39 -3.92
CA LEU A 126 -16.90 9.75 -4.94
C LEU A 126 -17.56 9.53 -6.30
N GLU A 127 -17.52 10.53 -7.17
CA GLU A 127 -18.25 10.59 -8.43
C GLU A 127 -17.42 10.15 -9.64
N THR A 128 -16.09 10.18 -9.49
CA THR A 128 -15.16 9.91 -10.60
C THR A 128 -14.01 9.00 -10.17
N LEU A 129 -13.39 8.34 -11.15
CA LEU A 129 -12.17 7.56 -10.95
C LEU A 129 -11.02 8.44 -10.42
N GLU A 130 -10.95 9.71 -10.82
CA GLU A 130 -10.00 10.68 -10.26
C GLU A 130 -10.19 10.84 -8.74
N GLU A 131 -11.44 11.07 -8.29
CA GLU A 131 -11.76 11.19 -6.87
C GLU A 131 -11.46 9.89 -6.11
N VAL A 132 -11.72 8.73 -6.71
CA VAL A 132 -11.36 7.41 -6.16
C VAL A 132 -9.84 7.27 -6.01
N PHE A 133 -9.04 7.65 -7.01
CA PHE A 133 -7.59 7.61 -6.90
C PHE A 133 -7.06 8.59 -5.85
N CYS A 134 -7.60 9.81 -5.77
CA CYS A 134 -7.24 10.77 -4.73
C CYS A 134 -7.56 10.23 -3.33
N HIS A 135 -8.73 9.60 -3.17
CA HIS A 135 -9.12 8.94 -1.92
C HIS A 135 -8.11 7.85 -1.54
N LEU A 136 -7.84 6.90 -2.45
CA LEU A 136 -6.91 5.80 -2.21
C LEU A 136 -5.48 6.28 -1.93
N LEU A 137 -5.00 7.32 -2.62
CA LEU A 137 -3.69 7.90 -2.37
C LEU A 137 -3.61 8.49 -0.96
N GLY A 138 -4.63 9.24 -0.54
CA GLY A 138 -4.70 9.83 0.80
C GLY A 138 -4.75 8.77 1.90
N GLU A 139 -5.60 7.75 1.73
CA GLU A 139 -5.79 6.66 2.69
C GLU A 139 -4.51 5.80 2.80
N THR A 140 -3.91 5.43 1.66
CA THR A 140 -2.65 4.68 1.62
C THR A 140 -1.52 5.48 2.28
N SER A 141 -1.38 6.77 1.96
CA SER A 141 -0.32 7.61 2.53
C SER A 141 -0.47 7.76 4.05
N CYS A 142 -1.70 7.89 4.55
CA CYS A 142 -2.00 7.92 5.98
C CYS A 142 -1.53 6.64 6.67
N HIS A 143 -1.88 5.47 6.12
CA HIS A 143 -1.55 4.18 6.71
C HIS A 143 -0.08 3.80 6.58
N LEU A 144 0.63 4.28 5.55
CA LEU A 144 2.08 4.19 5.48
C LEU A 144 2.74 4.98 6.62
N GLY A 145 2.21 6.16 6.97
CA GLY A 145 2.66 6.90 8.15
C GLY A 145 2.43 6.12 9.46
N HIS A 146 1.28 5.46 9.60
CA HIS A 146 1.02 4.58 10.74
C HIS A 146 2.01 3.41 10.80
N LEU A 147 2.30 2.77 9.67
CA LEU A 147 3.27 1.69 9.57
C LEU A 147 4.69 2.15 9.92
N ASP A 148 5.04 3.39 9.61
CA ASP A 148 6.35 3.96 9.98
C ASP A 148 6.47 4.12 11.50
N ILE A 149 5.42 4.63 12.17
CA ILE A 149 5.37 4.67 13.65
C ILE A 149 5.43 3.27 14.25
N ALA A 150 4.72 2.30 13.66
CA ALA A 150 4.79 0.92 14.13
C ALA A 150 6.21 0.34 14.00
N ARG A 151 6.93 0.67 12.92
CA ARG A 151 8.33 0.29 12.71
C ARG A 151 9.24 0.94 13.75
N GLU A 152 9.08 2.23 14.01
CA GLU A 152 9.83 2.96 15.04
C GLU A 152 9.70 2.28 16.41
N LEU A 153 8.47 1.90 16.79
CA LEU A 153 8.22 1.19 18.05
C LEU A 153 8.82 -0.23 18.10
N ILE A 154 9.11 -0.84 16.95
CA ILE A 154 9.69 -2.19 16.84
C ILE A 154 11.21 -2.16 16.86
N ASP A 155 11.85 -1.27 16.09
CA ASP A 155 13.30 -1.28 15.90
C ASP A 155 13.99 0.09 15.97
N GLY A 156 13.25 1.15 16.30
CA GLY A 156 13.74 2.52 16.43
C GLY A 156 14.12 3.17 15.10
N ALA A 157 13.70 2.61 13.97
CA ALA A 157 13.92 3.19 12.65
C ALA A 157 12.63 3.77 12.06
N THR A 158 12.77 4.89 11.35
CA THR A 158 11.73 5.52 10.54
C THR A 158 12.18 5.61 9.09
N TRP A 159 11.24 5.78 8.17
CA TRP A 159 11.51 6.05 6.77
C TRP A 159 11.95 7.51 6.59
N ASP A 160 13.07 7.71 5.92
CA ASP A 160 13.52 9.03 5.48
C ASP A 160 13.26 9.19 3.98
N LEU A 161 12.33 10.08 3.66
CA LEU A 161 11.92 10.37 2.30
C LEU A 161 13.05 11.00 1.48
N GLU A 162 13.90 11.86 2.06
CA GLU A 162 14.95 12.56 1.33
C GLU A 162 16.07 11.60 0.92
N SER A 163 16.43 10.67 1.80
CA SER A 163 17.46 9.67 1.51
C SER A 163 16.94 8.40 0.85
N GLY A 164 15.64 8.12 0.93
CA GLY A 164 15.04 6.86 0.49
C GLY A 164 15.58 5.65 1.27
N THR A 165 15.96 5.86 2.54
CA THR A 165 16.53 4.84 3.42
C THR A 165 15.89 4.88 4.80
N LEU A 166 16.17 3.86 5.62
CA LEU A 166 15.76 3.88 7.03
C LEU A 166 16.73 4.76 7.83
N ASN A 167 16.16 5.72 8.56
CA ASN A 167 16.87 6.54 9.51
C ASN A 167 16.63 6.01 10.93
N ARG A 168 17.69 5.85 11.70
CA ARG A 168 17.58 5.68 13.16
C ARG A 168 17.94 7.00 13.79
N GLN A 169 16.94 7.76 14.24
CA GLN A 169 17.27 8.89 15.10
C GLN A 169 17.98 8.34 16.36
N ARG A 170 19.15 8.90 16.69
CA ARG A 170 19.66 8.82 18.06
C ARG A 170 18.56 9.42 18.93
N GLY A 171 18.08 8.66 19.91
CA GLY A 171 16.90 9.01 20.69
C GLY A 171 16.89 10.46 21.15
N LEU A 172 15.69 11.01 21.36
CA LEU A 172 15.46 12.34 21.92
C LEU A 172 16.52 12.61 23.00
N PRO A 173 17.24 13.74 22.97
CA PRO A 173 18.17 14.07 24.03
C PRO A 173 17.40 13.99 25.35
N GLN A 174 17.79 13.05 26.22
CA GLN A 174 17.22 12.99 27.55
C GLN A 174 17.49 14.34 28.19
N GLY A 175 16.42 15.03 28.58
CA GLY A 175 16.51 16.23 29.38
C GLY A 175 17.42 15.93 30.57
N GLN A 176 18.39 16.80 30.81
CA GLN A 176 19.12 16.82 32.06
C GLN A 176 18.15 17.33 33.11
N ASP A 177 17.45 16.41 33.77
CA ASP A 177 16.75 16.68 35.03
C ASP A 177 17.75 16.67 36.20
#